data_AF-A0A7D9DUF0-F1
#
_entry.id   AF-A0A7D9DUF0-F1
#
_cell.length_a   1.000
_cell.length_b   1.000
_cell.length_c   1.000
_cell.angle_alpha   90.00
_cell.angle_beta   90.00
_cell.angle_gamma   90.00
#
_symmetry.space_group_name_H-M   'P 1'
#
loop_
_entity.id
_entity.type
_entity.pdbx_description
1 polymer ?
#
loop_
_entity_poly.entity_id
_entity_poly.type
_entity_poly.pdbx_seq_one_letter_code
_entity_poly.pdbx_strand_id
1 'polypeptide(L)'
;MSKYSSYAVTVSSGCDIVKYLKDFTTTQNFQAAFVVQCAGEVSRATLRMAESWNAYQPVKEVSDLTKIESFVGTISGGNGHLHASLSHKDGEVIGGHVFGPVVASGNVEIVVGECKNLSFTRTHDEQTGFPELLVLDRNAESNLQHESQGPTSQGEVDTTVDDLTIKTYALRLVPGEEICNGLNIFVSKHKLKEPFIMTCVGSVTKAVISVGQDEKVLTMEGYFEIVSLLGTPKNLQISLSDKDGCVTTGHVTGELIVFTTAELVLGEKISE
;
A
#
# COMPACT_ATOMS: atom_id res chain seq x y z
N MET A 1 8.97 3.57 -14.86
CA MET A 1 7.52 3.33 -15.15
C MET A 1 7.31 1.83 -15.31
N SER A 2 6.16 1.27 -14.92
CA SER A 2 6.01 -0.19 -14.81
C SER A 2 4.77 -0.77 -15.48
N LYS A 3 4.91 -1.99 -16.02
CA LYS A 3 3.80 -2.80 -16.51
C LYS A 3 3.03 -3.38 -15.30
N TYR A 4 1.70 -3.35 -15.36
CA TYR A 4 0.83 -3.89 -14.29
C TYR A 4 0.42 -5.33 -14.56
N SER A 5 0.33 -6.15 -13.51
CA SER A 5 -0.41 -7.41 -13.55
C SER A 5 -1.11 -7.64 -12.22
N SER A 6 -2.25 -8.33 -12.27
CA SER A 6 -3.09 -8.60 -11.10
C SER A 6 -3.44 -10.08 -11.01
N TYR A 7 -3.46 -10.60 -9.79
CA TYR A 7 -3.72 -11.99 -9.49
C TYR A 7 -4.81 -12.08 -8.43
N ALA A 8 -5.91 -12.76 -8.74
CA ALA A 8 -6.93 -13.09 -7.76
C ALA A 8 -6.54 -14.40 -7.06
N VAL A 9 -6.45 -14.36 -5.74
CA VAL A 9 -6.08 -15.51 -4.90
C VAL A 9 -7.10 -15.69 -3.77
N THR A 10 -7.24 -16.94 -3.32
CA THR A 10 -8.11 -17.28 -2.19
C THR A 10 -7.28 -17.90 -1.07
N VAL A 11 -7.39 -17.33 0.12
CA VAL A 11 -6.84 -17.86 1.36
C VAL A 11 -7.95 -18.67 2.06
N SER A 12 -7.70 -19.95 2.28
CA SER A 12 -8.66 -20.84 2.94
C SER A 12 -8.82 -20.52 4.43
N SER A 13 -9.99 -20.86 4.98
CA SER A 13 -10.24 -20.80 6.43
C SER A 13 -9.14 -21.50 7.24
N GLY A 14 -8.75 -20.89 8.36
CA GLY A 14 -7.68 -21.36 9.24
C GLY A 14 -6.26 -21.00 8.78
N CYS A 15 -6.08 -20.47 7.57
CA CYS A 15 -4.76 -20.05 7.09
C CYS A 15 -4.43 -18.61 7.54
N ASP A 16 -3.14 -18.36 7.77
CA ASP A 16 -2.60 -17.02 7.98
C ASP A 16 -2.44 -16.30 6.63
N ILE A 17 -3.17 -15.21 6.45
CA ILE A 17 -3.17 -14.36 5.25
C ILE A 17 -1.79 -13.78 4.99
N VAL A 18 -1.08 -13.32 6.03
CA VAL A 18 0.25 -12.70 5.88
C VAL A 18 1.23 -13.74 5.35
N LYS A 19 1.23 -14.93 5.95
CA LYS A 19 2.05 -16.05 5.48
C LYS A 19 1.69 -16.43 4.04
N TYR A 20 0.40 -16.55 3.72
CA TYR A 20 -0.04 -16.89 2.36
C TYR A 20 0.50 -15.89 1.32
N LEU A 21 0.35 -14.59 1.58
CA LEU A 21 0.83 -13.54 0.66
C LEU A 21 2.36 -13.59 0.48
N LYS A 22 3.11 -13.83 1.56
CA LYS A 22 4.56 -14.01 1.49
C LYS A 22 4.95 -15.22 0.65
N ASP A 23 4.32 -16.36 0.88
CA ASP A 23 4.60 -17.59 0.13
C ASP A 23 4.23 -17.44 -1.35
N PHE A 24 3.06 -16.84 -1.63
CA PHE A 24 2.58 -16.60 -2.99
C PHE A 24 3.53 -15.67 -3.75
N THR A 25 3.85 -14.50 -3.20
CA THR A 25 4.74 -13.52 -3.85
C THR A 25 6.16 -14.07 -4.05
N THR A 26 6.66 -14.88 -3.11
CA THR A 26 7.95 -15.58 -3.24
C THR A 26 7.90 -16.63 -4.35
N THR A 27 6.85 -17.45 -4.39
CA THR A 27 6.69 -18.52 -5.40
C THR A 27 6.56 -17.94 -6.81
N GLN A 28 5.86 -16.81 -6.95
CA GLN A 28 5.74 -16.11 -8.23
C GLN A 28 6.95 -15.23 -8.57
N ASN A 29 7.95 -15.14 -7.68
CA ASN A 29 9.14 -14.30 -7.83
C ASN A 29 8.81 -12.80 -8.06
N PHE A 30 7.76 -12.30 -7.42
CA PHE A 30 7.40 -10.88 -7.54
C PHE A 30 8.42 -9.99 -6.85
N GLN A 31 8.83 -8.93 -7.55
CA GLN A 31 9.84 -7.98 -7.06
C GLN A 31 9.21 -6.71 -6.45
N ALA A 32 7.97 -6.38 -6.84
CA ALA A 32 7.27 -5.18 -6.40
C ALA A 32 5.77 -5.44 -6.32
N ALA A 33 5.38 -6.27 -5.35
CA ALA A 33 4.00 -6.67 -5.13
C ALA A 33 3.29 -5.73 -4.16
N PHE A 34 1.97 -5.68 -4.26
CA PHE A 34 1.13 -4.89 -3.36
C PHE A 34 -0.29 -5.45 -3.30
N VAL A 35 -1.03 -5.12 -2.24
CA VAL A 35 -2.44 -5.50 -2.11
C VAL A 35 -3.30 -4.42 -2.74
N VAL A 36 -4.10 -4.81 -3.74
CA VAL A 36 -5.07 -3.95 -4.42
C VAL A 36 -6.39 -3.94 -3.63
N GLN A 37 -6.86 -5.13 -3.24
CA GLN A 37 -8.09 -5.32 -2.49
C GLN A 37 -8.04 -6.65 -1.73
N CYS A 38 -8.73 -6.71 -0.60
CA CYS A 38 -8.89 -7.90 0.22
C CYS A 38 -10.28 -7.90 0.83
N ALA A 39 -11.01 -9.00 0.72
CA ALA A 39 -12.35 -9.15 1.29
C ALA A 39 -12.48 -10.53 1.94
N GLY A 40 -13.11 -10.57 3.11
CA GLY A 40 -13.34 -11.80 3.84
C GLY A 40 -13.51 -11.57 5.32
N GLU A 41 -13.35 -12.64 6.10
CA GLU A 41 -13.53 -12.63 7.54
C GLU A 41 -12.34 -13.32 8.21
N VAL A 42 -11.96 -12.81 9.38
CA VAL A 42 -10.84 -13.31 10.17
C VAL A 42 -11.33 -13.71 11.56
N SER A 43 -10.75 -14.78 12.09
CA SER A 43 -10.97 -15.25 13.47
C SER A 43 -9.95 -14.68 14.44
N ARG A 44 -8.80 -14.23 13.93
CA ARG A 44 -7.73 -13.61 14.72
C ARG A 44 -6.91 -12.63 13.90
N ALA A 45 -6.48 -11.53 14.50
CA ALA A 45 -5.46 -10.65 13.93
C ALA A 45 -4.54 -10.06 15.00
N THR A 46 -3.25 -9.98 14.68
CA THR A 46 -2.24 -9.30 15.50
C THR A 46 -1.94 -7.92 14.90
N LEU A 47 -2.45 -6.86 15.53
CA LEU A 47 -2.28 -5.48 15.08
C LEU A 47 -1.43 -4.67 16.05
N ARG A 48 -0.48 -3.89 15.55
CA ARG A 48 0.23 -2.86 16.32
C ARG A 48 -0.47 -1.52 16.11
N MET A 49 -0.76 -0.83 17.21
CA MET A 49 -1.43 0.47 17.17
C MET A 49 -0.47 1.61 16.88
N ALA A 50 -1.02 2.77 16.52
CA ALA A 50 -0.21 3.99 16.40
C ALA A 50 0.52 4.31 17.74
N GLU A 51 1.55 5.15 17.68
CA GLU A 51 2.43 5.51 18.82
C GLU A 51 3.37 4.41 19.34
N SER A 52 3.16 3.16 18.93
CA SER A 52 3.97 1.99 19.32
C SER A 52 5.33 1.87 18.60
N TRP A 53 5.74 2.91 17.87
CA TRP A 53 6.89 2.85 16.96
C TRP A 53 8.21 2.62 17.71
N ASN A 54 8.34 3.12 18.93
CA ASN A 54 9.55 2.97 19.76
C ASN A 54 9.56 1.73 20.68
N ALA A 55 8.45 0.98 20.79
CA ALA A 55 8.28 0.00 21.86
C ALA A 55 7.79 -1.40 21.42
N TYR A 56 7.56 -1.67 20.12
CA TYR A 56 6.91 -2.91 19.66
C TYR A 56 5.57 -3.22 20.39
N GLN A 57 4.98 -2.22 21.06
CA GLN A 57 3.82 -2.28 21.93
C GLN A 57 3.18 -0.90 21.98
N PRO A 58 1.84 -0.79 22.11
CA PRO A 58 0.87 -1.89 22.23
C PRO A 58 0.64 -2.70 20.94
N VAL A 59 0.69 -4.02 21.10
CA VAL A 59 0.12 -4.98 20.15
C VAL A 59 -1.22 -5.44 20.70
N LYS A 60 -2.28 -5.33 19.89
CA LYS A 60 -3.62 -5.80 20.20
C LYS A 60 -3.89 -7.08 19.41
N GLU A 61 -4.23 -8.13 20.15
CA GLU A 61 -4.80 -9.34 19.58
C GLU A 61 -6.30 -9.14 19.45
N VAL A 62 -6.79 -9.15 18.21
CA VAL A 62 -8.21 -9.28 17.91
C VAL A 62 -8.49 -10.77 17.85
N SER A 63 -9.29 -11.31 18.77
CA SER A 63 -9.55 -12.75 18.91
C SER A 63 -11.01 -13.14 18.68
N ASP A 64 -11.80 -12.25 18.09
CA ASP A 64 -13.20 -12.47 17.74
C ASP A 64 -13.39 -12.43 16.22
N LEU A 65 -14.52 -12.96 15.74
CA LEU A 65 -14.90 -12.89 14.32
C LEU A 65 -15.09 -11.44 13.88
N THR A 66 -14.30 -11.02 12.89
CA THR A 66 -14.33 -9.67 12.31
C THR A 66 -14.20 -9.74 10.80
N LYS A 67 -14.82 -8.78 10.10
CA LYS A 67 -14.71 -8.68 8.64
C LYS A 67 -13.55 -7.77 8.26
N ILE A 68 -12.89 -8.09 7.16
CA ILE A 68 -11.84 -7.23 6.60
C ILE A 68 -12.52 -6.08 5.85
N GLU A 69 -12.34 -4.85 6.35
CA GLU A 69 -12.79 -3.62 5.69
C GLU A 69 -11.69 -3.06 4.78
N SER A 70 -10.43 -3.17 5.21
CA SER A 70 -9.27 -2.86 4.38
C SER A 70 -8.09 -3.77 4.72
N PHE A 71 -7.28 -4.05 3.70
CA PHE A 71 -5.97 -4.67 3.86
C PHE A 71 -5.08 -4.09 2.75
N VAL A 72 -4.11 -3.27 3.14
CA VAL A 72 -3.34 -2.44 2.20
C VAL A 72 -1.86 -2.59 2.44
N GLY A 73 -1.06 -2.32 1.41
CA GLY A 73 0.38 -2.17 1.54
C GLY A 73 1.21 -2.92 0.52
N THR A 74 2.53 -2.84 0.72
CA THR A 74 3.54 -3.32 -0.22
C THR A 74 4.22 -4.60 0.28
N ILE A 75 4.64 -5.45 -0.64
CA ILE A 75 5.27 -6.73 -0.38
C ILE A 75 6.52 -6.86 -1.25
N SER A 76 7.64 -7.22 -0.63
CA SER A 76 8.95 -7.39 -1.25
C SER A 76 9.73 -8.50 -0.55
N GLY A 77 10.29 -9.44 -1.32
CA GLY A 77 11.28 -10.41 -0.82
C GLY A 77 10.80 -11.23 0.38
N GLY A 78 9.52 -11.59 0.43
CA GLY A 78 8.91 -12.32 1.56
C GLY A 78 8.65 -11.49 2.81
N ASN A 79 8.90 -10.17 2.77
CA ASN A 79 8.51 -9.21 3.80
C ASN A 79 7.50 -8.22 3.23
N GLY A 80 6.73 -7.57 4.11
CA GLY A 80 5.74 -6.58 3.67
C GLY A 80 5.50 -5.55 4.75
N HIS A 81 5.00 -4.40 4.31
CA HIS A 81 4.43 -3.39 5.19
C HIS A 81 2.94 -3.39 4.90
N LEU A 82 2.16 -3.94 5.82
CA LEU A 82 0.75 -4.22 5.63
C LEU A 82 -0.04 -3.60 6.78
N HIS A 83 -1.09 -2.86 6.46
CA HIS A 83 -2.06 -2.37 7.45
C HIS A 83 -3.43 -2.99 7.16
N ALA A 84 -4.25 -3.10 8.18
CA ALA A 84 -5.61 -3.63 8.05
C ALA A 84 -6.59 -2.82 8.90
N SER A 85 -7.85 -2.84 8.49
CA SER A 85 -8.98 -2.48 9.34
C SER A 85 -10.02 -3.59 9.32
N LEU A 86 -10.58 -3.88 10.51
CA LEU A 86 -11.43 -5.01 10.79
C LEU A 86 -12.70 -4.52 11.48
N SER A 87 -13.88 -4.92 11.01
CA SER A 87 -15.15 -4.56 11.62
C SER A 87 -15.71 -5.68 12.49
N HIS A 88 -16.15 -5.31 13.69
CA HIS A 88 -16.96 -6.14 14.56
C HIS A 88 -18.41 -6.16 14.09
N LYS A 89 -19.20 -7.11 14.61
CA LYS A 89 -20.61 -7.32 14.25
C LYS A 89 -21.53 -6.11 14.53
N ASP A 90 -21.13 -5.23 15.44
CA ASP A 90 -21.83 -4.01 15.82
C ASP A 90 -21.40 -2.79 15.00
N GLY A 91 -20.43 -2.97 14.08
CA GLY A 91 -19.90 -1.93 13.22
C GLY A 91 -18.73 -1.15 13.82
N GLU A 92 -18.25 -1.48 15.02
CA GLU A 92 -16.99 -0.94 15.53
C GLU A 92 -15.84 -1.42 14.63
N VAL A 93 -14.97 -0.49 14.22
CA VAL A 93 -13.83 -0.81 13.35
C VAL A 93 -12.55 -0.61 14.12
N ILE A 94 -11.74 -1.67 14.16
CA ILE A 94 -10.37 -1.65 14.67
C ILE A 94 -9.37 -1.67 13.52
N GLY A 95 -8.38 -0.79 13.55
CA GLY A 95 -7.32 -0.72 12.56
C GLY A 95 -5.93 -0.81 13.16
N GLY A 96 -4.93 -0.95 12.30
CA GLY A 96 -3.53 -0.81 12.69
C GLY A 96 -2.56 -1.48 11.73
N HIS A 97 -1.30 -1.51 12.14
CA HIS A 97 -0.22 -2.17 11.44
C HIS A 97 -0.29 -3.68 11.66
N VAL A 98 -0.27 -4.47 10.58
CA VAL A 98 -0.27 -5.94 10.67
C VAL A 98 1.10 -6.39 11.16
N PHE A 99 1.16 -6.76 12.43
CA PHE A 99 2.41 -7.06 13.12
C PHE A 99 2.66 -8.57 13.27
N GLY A 100 1.61 -9.38 13.14
CA GLY A 100 1.68 -10.83 13.27
C GLY A 100 0.62 -11.53 12.42
N PRO A 101 0.24 -12.77 12.78
CA PRO A 101 -0.70 -13.56 12.00
C PRO A 101 -2.07 -12.88 11.86
N VAL A 102 -2.67 -13.04 10.68
CA VAL A 102 -4.07 -12.69 10.42
C VAL A 102 -4.77 -13.93 9.89
N VAL A 103 -5.57 -14.58 10.74
CA VAL A 103 -6.10 -15.92 10.50
C VAL A 103 -7.50 -15.85 9.93
N ALA A 104 -7.68 -16.32 8.70
CA ALA A 104 -8.96 -16.38 8.03
C ALA A 104 -9.96 -17.25 8.81
N SER A 105 -11.20 -16.78 9.01
CA SER A 105 -12.31 -17.61 9.53
C SER A 105 -13.11 -18.28 8.41
N GLY A 106 -13.17 -17.65 7.23
CA GLY A 106 -13.74 -18.17 6.00
C GLY A 106 -12.75 -18.12 4.85
N ASN A 107 -13.25 -18.21 3.61
CA ASN A 107 -12.42 -17.89 2.45
C ASN A 107 -12.18 -16.37 2.42
N VAL A 108 -10.93 -15.97 2.26
CA VAL A 108 -10.54 -14.57 2.06
C VAL A 108 -10.05 -14.42 0.63
N GLU A 109 -10.65 -13.49 -0.11
CA GLU A 109 -10.35 -13.20 -1.51
C GLU A 109 -9.45 -11.97 -1.60
N ILE A 110 -8.33 -12.10 -2.30
CA ILE A 110 -7.33 -11.03 -2.38
C ILE A 110 -6.94 -10.81 -3.84
N VAL A 111 -6.87 -9.53 -4.24
CA VAL A 111 -6.26 -9.11 -5.49
C VAL A 111 -4.87 -8.58 -5.19
N VAL A 112 -3.86 -9.30 -5.69
CA VAL A 112 -2.45 -8.91 -5.58
C VAL A 112 -2.00 -8.27 -6.88
N GLY A 113 -1.46 -7.05 -6.79
CA GLY A 113 -0.85 -6.35 -7.91
C GLY A 113 0.67 -6.55 -7.96
N GLU A 114 1.24 -6.52 -9.16
CA GLU A 114 2.68 -6.51 -9.40
C GLU A 114 3.06 -5.33 -10.31
N CYS A 115 4.08 -4.57 -9.90
CA CYS A 115 4.75 -3.59 -10.74
C CYS A 115 5.96 -4.23 -11.45
N LYS A 116 5.76 -4.88 -12.61
CA LYS A 116 6.76 -5.75 -13.28
C LYS A 116 8.16 -5.15 -13.49
N ASN A 117 8.26 -3.86 -13.79
CA ASN A 117 9.52 -3.17 -14.07
C ASN A 117 10.11 -2.48 -12.83
N LEU A 118 9.49 -2.63 -11.65
CA LEU A 118 10.02 -2.10 -10.41
C LEU A 118 10.56 -3.24 -9.55
N SER A 119 11.49 -2.90 -8.67
CA SER A 119 11.86 -3.73 -7.54
C SER A 119 11.68 -2.91 -6.28
N PHE A 120 10.90 -3.45 -5.34
CA PHE A 120 10.80 -2.92 -3.99
C PHE A 120 11.92 -3.55 -3.19
N THR A 121 12.69 -2.75 -2.50
CA THR A 121 13.64 -3.20 -1.48
C THR A 121 13.41 -2.39 -0.21
N ARG A 122 14.03 -2.79 0.89
CA ARG A 122 13.97 -2.02 2.15
C ARG A 122 15.37 -1.74 2.65
N THR A 123 15.67 -0.45 2.85
CA THR A 123 16.97 0.02 3.32
C THR A 123 16.80 0.78 4.62
N HIS A 124 17.76 0.67 5.54
CA HIS A 124 17.70 1.40 6.80
C HIS A 124 17.70 2.91 6.53
N ASP A 125 16.76 3.60 7.13
CA ASP A 125 16.62 5.06 7.07
C ASP A 125 16.96 5.65 8.45
N GLU A 126 17.94 6.54 8.51
CA GLU A 126 18.39 7.16 9.77
C GLU A 126 17.33 8.06 10.40
N GLN A 127 16.44 8.66 9.61
CA GLN A 127 15.40 9.56 10.10
C GLN A 127 14.29 8.80 10.83
N THR A 128 13.96 7.59 10.36
CA THR A 128 12.89 6.77 10.94
C THR A 128 13.43 5.71 11.90
N GLY A 129 14.67 5.26 11.69
CA GLY A 129 15.26 4.13 12.40
C GLY A 129 14.81 2.76 11.87
N PHE A 130 14.04 2.70 10.78
CA PHE A 130 13.47 1.45 10.25
C PHE A 130 13.98 1.11 8.84
N PRO A 131 13.82 -0.14 8.39
CA PRO A 131 13.97 -0.52 6.99
C PRO A 131 12.78 -0.01 6.16
N GLU A 132 13.01 1.04 5.40
CA GLU A 132 11.98 1.76 4.65
C GLU A 132 11.99 1.43 3.16
N LEU A 133 10.85 1.60 2.49
CA LEU A 133 10.71 1.28 1.08
C LEU A 133 11.68 2.08 0.20
N LEU A 134 12.45 1.36 -0.61
CA LEU A 134 13.23 1.88 -1.72
C LEU A 134 12.68 1.29 -3.04
N VAL A 135 12.27 2.17 -3.95
CA VAL A 135 11.73 1.80 -5.26
C VAL A 135 12.84 1.90 -6.30
N LEU A 136 13.19 0.78 -6.92
CA LEU A 136 14.21 0.68 -7.96
C LEU A 136 13.56 0.40 -9.32
N ASP A 137 14.08 1.02 -10.38
CA ASP A 137 13.68 0.71 -11.77
C ASP A 137 14.55 -0.43 -12.30
N ARG A 138 13.93 -1.55 -12.66
CA ARG A 138 14.63 -2.75 -13.18
C ARG A 138 15.18 -2.55 -14.59
N ASN A 139 14.67 -1.55 -15.32
CA ASN A 139 15.11 -1.24 -16.68
C ASN A 139 16.27 -0.22 -16.70
N ALA A 140 16.67 0.33 -15.56
CA ALA A 140 17.79 1.26 -15.50
C ALA A 140 19.14 0.57 -15.77
N GLU A 141 19.28 -0.72 -15.45
CA GLU A 141 20.52 -1.49 -15.67
C GLU A 141 20.69 -1.99 -17.11
N SER A 142 19.60 -2.27 -17.84
CA SER A 142 19.67 -2.74 -19.23
C SER A 142 20.07 -1.65 -20.22
N ASN A 143 19.73 -0.38 -19.92
CA ASN A 143 20.07 0.76 -20.77
C ASN A 143 21.56 1.14 -20.72
N LEU A 144 22.30 0.74 -19.68
CA LEU A 144 23.74 0.98 -19.57
C LEU A 144 24.58 -0.04 -20.35
N GLN A 145 24.03 -1.21 -20.69
CA GLN A 145 24.74 -2.23 -21.49
C GLN A 145 24.54 -2.02 -22.99
N HIS A 146 23.48 -1.31 -23.41
CA HIS A 146 23.16 -1.07 -24.82
C HIS A 146 23.95 0.07 -25.48
N GLU A 147 24.62 0.95 -24.73
CA GLU A 147 25.47 2.01 -25.31
C GLU A 147 26.86 1.51 -25.76
N SER A 148 27.16 0.22 -25.59
CA SER A 148 28.46 -0.38 -25.95
C SER A 148 28.45 -1.35 -27.14
N GLN A 149 27.29 -1.61 -27.75
CA GLN A 149 27.19 -2.54 -28.88
C GLN A 149 26.51 -1.89 -30.09
N GLY A 150 27.28 -1.77 -31.18
CA GLY A 150 26.79 -1.38 -32.51
C GLY A 150 25.74 -2.37 -33.05
N PRO A 151 25.05 -2.03 -34.15
CA PRO A 151 23.80 -2.68 -34.52
C PRO A 151 24.03 -4.12 -34.99
N THR A 152 23.58 -5.09 -34.20
CA THR A 152 23.40 -6.48 -34.63
C THR A 152 21.93 -6.73 -34.91
N SER A 153 21.65 -7.01 -36.18
CA SER A 153 20.33 -7.32 -36.72
C SER A 153 20.01 -8.80 -36.53
N GLN A 154 19.17 -9.15 -35.54
CA GLN A 154 18.30 -10.33 -35.61
C GLN A 154 16.99 -10.00 -34.89
N GLY A 155 15.94 -9.76 -35.67
CA GLY A 155 14.59 -9.52 -35.18
C GLY A 155 13.93 -10.84 -34.81
N GLU A 156 13.89 -11.15 -33.53
CA GLU A 156 12.76 -11.87 -32.97
C GLU A 156 11.63 -10.85 -32.79
N VAL A 157 10.57 -11.01 -33.58
CA VAL A 157 9.33 -10.27 -33.38
C VAL A 157 8.68 -10.86 -32.12
N ASP A 158 8.91 -10.22 -30.98
CA ASP A 158 8.10 -10.43 -29.78
C ASP A 158 6.66 -10.05 -30.13
N THR A 159 5.84 -11.08 -30.32
CA THR A 159 4.41 -10.96 -30.70
C THR A 159 3.51 -10.91 -29.46
N THR A 160 4.04 -10.59 -28.29
CA THR A 160 3.19 -10.23 -27.16
C THR A 160 2.58 -8.86 -27.42
N VAL A 161 1.31 -8.86 -27.80
CA VAL A 161 0.49 -7.64 -27.86
C VAL A 161 0.55 -7.02 -26.45
N ASP A 162 1.25 -5.91 -26.32
CA ASP A 162 1.40 -5.13 -25.09
C ASP A 162 0.06 -4.41 -24.77
N ASP A 163 -0.97 -5.19 -24.47
CA ASP A 163 -2.32 -4.72 -24.13
C ASP A 163 -2.38 -4.36 -22.64
N LEU A 164 -1.61 -3.35 -22.24
CA LEU A 164 -1.66 -2.84 -20.88
C LEU A 164 -2.57 -1.63 -20.82
N THR A 165 -3.76 -1.82 -20.29
CA THR A 165 -4.70 -0.71 -20.05
C THR A 165 -4.24 0.20 -18.91
N ILE A 166 -3.35 -0.26 -18.03
CA ILE A 166 -2.89 0.47 -16.83
C ILE A 166 -1.35 0.41 -16.70
N LYS A 167 -0.73 1.57 -16.50
CA LYS A 167 0.66 1.71 -16.01
C LYS A 167 0.68 1.87 -14.51
N THR A 168 1.71 1.32 -13.87
CA THR A 168 1.95 1.51 -12.44
C THR A 168 3.19 2.32 -12.14
N TYR A 169 3.10 3.05 -11.04
CA TYR A 169 4.17 3.85 -10.44
C TYR A 169 4.15 3.59 -8.94
N ALA A 170 5.31 3.71 -8.29
CA ALA A 170 5.38 3.63 -6.84
C ALA A 170 6.31 4.73 -6.33
N LEU A 171 6.01 5.21 -5.14
CA LEU A 171 6.78 6.22 -4.44
C LEU A 171 6.73 5.98 -2.94
N ARG A 172 7.75 6.50 -2.26
CA ARG A 172 7.77 6.68 -0.82
C ARG A 172 7.82 8.17 -0.54
N LEU A 173 6.99 8.63 0.38
CA LEU A 173 7.11 9.93 1.02
C LEU A 173 7.71 9.75 2.42
N VAL A 174 8.60 10.66 2.81
CA VAL A 174 9.42 10.59 4.03
C VAL A 174 8.82 11.44 5.16
N PRO A 175 9.28 11.29 6.43
CA PRO A 175 8.75 12.09 7.54
C PRO A 175 8.73 13.58 7.27
N GLY A 176 7.60 14.22 7.56
CA GLY A 176 7.39 15.66 7.40
C GLY A 176 6.95 16.10 6.01
N GLU A 177 6.97 15.23 5.00
CA GLU A 177 6.36 15.54 3.71
C GLU A 177 4.84 15.54 3.81
N GLU A 178 4.19 16.41 3.03
CA GLU A 178 2.74 16.48 2.92
C GLU A 178 2.28 15.64 1.71
N ILE A 179 1.36 14.68 1.93
CA ILE A 179 0.99 13.66 0.94
C ILE A 179 0.40 14.28 -0.33
N CYS A 180 -0.50 15.26 -0.22
CA CYS A 180 -1.14 15.85 -1.40
C CYS A 180 -0.12 16.58 -2.28
N ASN A 181 0.78 17.34 -1.68
CA ASN A 181 1.87 18.04 -2.35
C ASN A 181 2.88 17.05 -2.95
N GLY A 182 3.27 16.02 -2.20
CA GLY A 182 4.16 14.95 -2.68
C GLY A 182 3.59 14.24 -3.91
N LEU A 183 2.29 13.92 -3.89
CA LEU A 183 1.57 13.39 -5.05
C LEU A 183 1.59 14.38 -6.22
N ASN A 184 1.27 15.66 -6.01
CA ASN A 184 1.26 16.67 -7.07
C ASN A 184 2.65 16.86 -7.73
N ILE A 185 3.71 16.86 -6.92
CA ILE A 185 5.10 16.90 -7.40
C ILE A 185 5.39 15.65 -8.24
N PHE A 186 5.01 14.47 -7.75
CA PHE A 186 5.22 13.21 -8.47
C PHE A 186 4.47 13.17 -9.81
N VAL A 187 3.18 13.54 -9.80
CA VAL A 187 2.34 13.66 -11.01
C VAL A 187 2.97 14.58 -12.03
N SER A 188 3.43 15.77 -11.59
CA SER A 188 4.07 16.75 -12.47
C SER A 188 5.38 16.23 -13.05
N LYS A 189 6.24 15.63 -12.20
CA LYS A 189 7.53 15.06 -12.60
C LYS A 189 7.38 13.94 -13.62
N HIS A 190 6.39 13.07 -13.44
CA HIS A 190 6.14 11.93 -14.32
C HIS A 190 5.16 12.22 -15.46
N LYS A 191 4.64 13.45 -15.53
CA LYS A 191 3.66 13.91 -16.54
C LYS A 191 2.41 13.03 -16.59
N LEU A 192 1.93 12.62 -15.42
CA LEU A 192 0.73 11.79 -15.31
C LEU A 192 -0.51 12.63 -15.61
N LYS A 193 -1.45 12.11 -16.39
CA LYS A 193 -2.69 12.77 -16.76
C LYS A 193 -3.77 12.55 -15.69
N GLU A 194 -4.09 11.29 -15.43
CA GLU A 194 -5.19 10.88 -14.53
C GLU A 194 -4.78 9.68 -13.66
N PRO A 195 -3.82 9.86 -12.74
CA PRO A 195 -3.42 8.81 -11.83
C PRO A 195 -4.41 8.64 -10.67
N PHE A 196 -4.50 7.41 -10.16
CA PHE A 196 -5.30 7.04 -9.00
C PHE A 196 -4.50 6.16 -8.03
N ILE A 197 -4.84 6.19 -6.75
CA ILE A 197 -4.21 5.36 -5.72
C ILE A 197 -4.70 3.92 -5.88
N MET A 198 -3.76 2.97 -5.99
CA MET A 198 -4.05 1.54 -5.98
C MET A 198 -3.83 0.92 -4.60
N THR A 199 -2.86 1.43 -3.85
CA THR A 199 -2.64 1.10 -2.44
C THR A 199 -1.86 2.23 -1.77
N CYS A 200 -2.01 2.36 -0.46
CA CYS A 200 -1.19 3.21 0.38
C CYS A 200 -1.06 2.57 1.76
N VAL A 201 0.15 2.55 2.30
CA VAL A 201 0.43 2.13 3.68
C VAL A 201 1.45 3.08 4.29
N GLY A 202 1.40 3.26 5.60
CA GLY A 202 2.27 4.20 6.28
C GLY A 202 1.56 4.93 7.40
N SER A 203 2.10 6.07 7.82
CA SER A 203 1.58 6.82 8.96
C SER A 203 1.61 8.32 8.74
N VAL A 204 0.70 9.02 9.40
CA VAL A 204 0.63 10.49 9.41
C VAL A 204 0.64 11.02 10.84
N THR A 205 1.18 12.22 11.03
CA THR A 205 1.13 12.95 12.30
C THR A 205 0.07 14.05 12.32
N LYS A 206 -0.38 14.46 11.14
CA LYS A 206 -1.45 15.44 10.96
C LYS A 206 -2.35 15.04 9.82
N ALA A 207 -3.66 15.17 10.01
CA ALA A 207 -4.66 14.98 8.97
C ALA A 207 -5.80 15.99 9.09
N VAL A 208 -6.19 16.62 7.97
CA VAL A 208 -7.38 17.48 7.89
C VAL A 208 -8.39 16.82 6.96
N ILE A 209 -9.48 16.33 7.54
CA ILE A 209 -10.50 15.54 6.84
C ILE A 209 -11.91 16.09 7.10
N SER A 210 -12.82 15.99 6.14
CA SER A 210 -14.24 16.21 6.34
C SER A 210 -14.97 14.88 6.55
N VAL A 211 -15.80 14.82 7.60
CA VAL A 211 -16.54 13.61 7.98
C VAL A 211 -18.05 13.86 8.05
N GLY A 212 -18.82 12.82 7.79
CA GLY A 212 -20.28 12.84 7.95
C GLY A 212 -21.03 13.65 6.87
N GLN A 213 -22.36 13.69 7.01
CA GLN A 213 -23.24 14.37 6.04
C GLN A 213 -23.10 15.89 6.04
N ASP A 214 -22.73 16.49 7.17
CA ASP A 214 -22.57 17.94 7.32
C ASP A 214 -21.15 18.43 6.93
N GLU A 215 -20.33 17.56 6.33
CA GLU A 215 -18.94 17.84 5.93
C GLU A 215 -18.11 18.49 7.06
N LYS A 216 -18.32 18.05 8.31
CA LYS A 216 -17.60 18.59 9.46
C LYS A 216 -16.11 18.38 9.26
N VAL A 217 -15.35 19.47 9.19
CA VAL A 217 -13.89 19.43 9.10
C VAL A 217 -13.31 19.08 10.47
N LEU A 218 -12.51 18.02 10.51
CA LEU A 218 -11.70 17.59 11.64
C LEU A 218 -10.23 17.84 11.32
N THR A 219 -9.53 18.51 12.25
CA THR A 219 -8.06 18.54 12.27
C THR A 219 -7.60 17.57 13.33
N MET A 220 -6.90 16.54 12.89
CA MET A 220 -6.34 15.48 13.73
C MET A 220 -4.84 15.69 13.84
N GLU A 221 -4.34 15.83 15.06
CA GLU A 221 -2.90 15.89 15.39
C GLU A 221 -2.59 14.78 16.38
N GLY A 222 -1.50 14.06 16.14
CA GLY A 222 -1.14 12.86 16.89
C GLY A 222 -0.31 11.93 16.04
N TYR A 223 -0.49 10.63 16.19
CA TYR A 223 0.11 9.63 15.31
C TYR A 223 -0.98 8.67 14.86
N PHE A 224 -1.03 8.41 13.56
CA PHE A 224 -2.08 7.59 12.96
C PHE A 224 -1.50 6.66 11.92
N GLU A 225 -1.95 5.40 11.93
CA GLU A 225 -1.65 4.46 10.85
C GLU A 225 -2.65 4.70 9.71
N ILE A 226 -2.16 4.83 8.47
CA ILE A 226 -2.97 4.85 7.26
C ILE A 226 -3.43 3.42 6.99
N VAL A 227 -4.70 3.12 7.28
CA VAL A 227 -5.28 1.79 7.03
C VAL A 227 -6.02 1.73 5.69
N SER A 228 -6.27 2.88 5.06
CA SER A 228 -6.75 3.00 3.68
C SER A 228 -6.48 4.41 3.16
N LEU A 229 -6.09 4.55 1.89
CA LEU A 229 -6.11 5.80 1.14
C LEU A 229 -6.50 5.46 -0.30
N LEU A 230 -7.59 6.04 -0.78
CA LEU A 230 -8.18 5.76 -2.10
C LEU A 230 -8.49 7.06 -2.83
N GLY A 231 -8.66 6.97 -4.15
CA GLY A 231 -9.08 8.09 -5.00
C GLY A 231 -7.99 8.62 -5.91
N THR A 232 -8.04 9.90 -6.23
CA THR A 232 -7.09 10.59 -7.11
C THR A 232 -6.36 11.68 -6.33
N PRO A 233 -5.21 12.19 -6.79
CA PRO A 233 -4.51 13.30 -6.12
C PRO A 233 -5.37 14.55 -5.85
N LYS A 234 -6.51 14.71 -6.53
CA LYS A 234 -7.46 15.83 -6.35
C LYS A 234 -8.65 15.49 -5.44
N ASN A 235 -8.88 14.23 -5.14
CA ASN A 235 -10.03 13.75 -4.37
C ASN A 235 -9.62 12.44 -3.69
N LEU A 236 -9.18 12.56 -2.44
CA LEU A 236 -8.70 11.45 -1.63
C LEU A 236 -9.69 11.15 -0.50
N GLN A 237 -9.94 9.87 -0.27
CA GLN A 237 -10.62 9.36 0.92
C GLN A 237 -9.59 8.59 1.75
N ILE A 238 -9.54 8.86 3.05
CA ILE A 238 -8.56 8.26 3.95
C ILE A 238 -9.25 7.65 5.17
N SER A 239 -8.74 6.50 5.60
CA SER A 239 -9.06 5.89 6.89
C SER A 239 -7.79 5.83 7.74
N LEU A 240 -7.90 6.36 8.96
CA LEU A 240 -6.79 6.51 9.91
C LEU A 240 -7.10 5.78 11.20
N SER A 241 -6.18 4.96 11.67
CA SER A 241 -6.26 4.29 12.97
C SER A 241 -5.40 5.00 13.99
N ASP A 242 -5.94 5.26 15.18
CA ASP A 242 -5.22 5.88 16.29
C ASP A 242 -4.49 4.86 17.19
N LYS A 243 -3.99 5.34 18.34
CA LYS A 243 -3.26 4.54 19.35
C LYS A 243 -4.13 3.49 20.07
N ASP A 244 -5.45 3.65 20.05
CA ASP A 244 -6.40 2.71 20.66
C ASP A 244 -6.96 1.73 19.59
N GLY A 245 -6.59 1.95 18.32
CA GLY A 245 -7.04 1.19 17.17
C GLY A 245 -8.34 1.72 16.56
N CYS A 246 -8.88 2.82 17.05
CA CYS A 246 -10.13 3.38 16.54
C CYS A 246 -9.90 3.97 15.14
N VAL A 247 -10.76 3.60 14.19
CA VAL A 247 -10.65 4.07 12.81
C VAL A 247 -11.58 5.25 12.54
N THR A 248 -10.99 6.37 12.10
CA THR A 248 -11.73 7.52 11.58
C THR A 248 -11.54 7.60 10.06
N THR A 249 -12.64 7.74 9.32
CA THR A 249 -12.64 7.84 7.85
C THR A 249 -13.25 9.16 7.39
N GLY A 250 -12.65 9.77 6.37
CA GLY A 250 -13.19 11.00 5.78
C GLY A 250 -12.53 11.40 4.46
N HIS A 251 -13.07 12.45 3.87
CA HIS A 251 -12.53 13.06 2.67
C HIS A 251 -11.40 14.02 3.05
N VAL A 252 -10.27 13.96 2.35
CA VAL A 252 -9.12 14.81 2.62
C VAL A 252 -9.42 16.23 2.14
N THR A 253 -9.39 17.19 3.06
CA THR A 253 -9.71 18.60 2.78
C THR A 253 -8.59 19.58 3.14
N GLY A 254 -7.49 19.06 3.70
CA GLY A 254 -6.29 19.85 3.98
C GLY A 254 -5.06 18.97 4.16
N GLU A 255 -4.17 19.36 5.07
CA GLU A 255 -2.86 18.73 5.24
C GLU A 255 -2.93 17.25 5.62
N LEU A 256 -2.09 16.44 4.99
CA LEU A 256 -1.75 15.07 5.40
C LEU A 256 -0.23 14.96 5.59
N ILE A 257 0.27 15.11 6.81
CA ILE A 257 1.71 15.17 7.09
C ILE A 257 2.22 13.78 7.49
N VAL A 258 3.16 13.24 6.72
CA VAL A 258 3.76 11.92 6.96
C VAL A 258 4.50 11.89 8.30
N PHE A 259 4.26 10.83 9.08
CA PHE A 259 4.96 10.60 10.34
C PHE A 259 6.24 9.77 10.15
N THR A 260 6.14 8.49 9.77
CA THR A 260 7.33 7.66 9.49
C THR A 260 7.58 7.49 7.99
N THR A 261 6.55 7.10 7.25
CA THR A 261 6.64 6.74 5.85
C THR A 261 5.25 6.76 5.27
N ALA A 262 5.11 7.08 3.99
CA ALA A 262 3.93 6.73 3.22
C ALA A 262 4.39 6.07 1.92
N GLU A 263 4.01 4.81 1.75
CA GLU A 263 4.34 3.98 0.61
C GLU A 263 3.10 3.89 -0.29
N LEU A 264 3.19 4.45 -1.50
CA LEU A 264 2.06 4.54 -2.40
C LEU A 264 2.34 3.83 -3.72
N VAL A 265 1.33 3.15 -4.25
CA VAL A 265 1.30 2.66 -5.63
C VAL A 265 0.18 3.38 -6.37
N LEU A 266 0.53 3.98 -7.50
CA LEU A 266 -0.38 4.68 -8.40
C LEU A 266 -0.62 3.87 -9.66
N GLY A 267 -1.86 3.87 -10.13
CA GLY A 267 -2.26 3.40 -11.44
C GLY A 267 -2.56 4.59 -12.34
N GLU A 268 -2.29 4.47 -13.63
CA GLU A 268 -2.72 5.43 -14.66
C GLU A 268 -3.21 4.65 -15.87
N LYS A 269 -4.42 4.96 -16.34
CA LYS A 269 -4.92 4.36 -17.58
C LYS A 269 -4.10 4.86 -18.77
N ILE A 270 -3.63 3.94 -19.60
CA ILE A 270 -3.06 4.32 -20.90
C ILE A 270 -4.22 4.73 -21.80
N SER A 271 -4.30 6.02 -22.13
CA SER A 271 -5.18 6.51 -23.20
C SER A 271 -4.50 6.21 -24.54
N GLU A 272 -5.23 5.62 -25.47
CA GLU A 272 -4.88 5.62 -26.90
C GLU A 272 -4.72 7.05 -27.43
#